data_AF-A0A970HM39-F1
#
_entry.id   AF-A0A970HM39-F1
#
_cell.length_a   1.000
_cell.length_b   1.000
_cell.length_c   1.000
_cell.angle_alpha   90.00
_cell.angle_beta   90.00
_cell.angle_gamma   90.00
#
_symmetry.space_group_name_H-M   'P 1'
#
loop_
_entity.id
_entity.type
_entity.pdbx_description
1 polymer ?
#
loop_
_entity_poly.entity_id
_entity_poly.type
_entity_poly.pdbx_seq_one_letter_code
_entity_poly.pdbx_strand_id
1 'polypeptide(L)'
;MDGFSLLRMYAIGERARTGQPVFGPYGTTRQFLGFDELVLLPAQLARFPLEDYQTVSTRTTIGKNARKPLELATPIMIAGMAYGAALSKRAKVCLAQASSLIDIATNSGESGFLPEERQAARKYIVQWNGGRWGNDLADMTKADAIEIQVGQGAEGSLGARVKASDIRPDLRAHLGLESGDDAVRPAWDITHPVQFKDLVDTLREASGGVSIGLKLAAGRIEEDLAVAIHAGVDFVTVDGAQGGTGGGREITINNTAIPLVYAIPRAR
;
A
#
# COMPACT_ATOMS: atom_id res chain seq x y z
N MET A 1 -15.02 13.28 26.86
CA MET A 1 -16.49 13.11 26.88
C MET A 1 -16.93 12.96 25.41
N ASP A 2 -16.39 11.97 24.69
CA ASP A 2 -16.23 12.11 23.22
C ASP A 2 -17.19 11.20 22.45
N GLY A 3 -18.44 11.16 22.92
CA GLY A 3 -19.45 10.22 22.43
C GLY A 3 -20.09 10.60 21.10
N PHE A 4 -19.99 11.87 20.67
CA PHE A 4 -20.73 12.38 19.50
C PHE A 4 -19.87 13.30 18.66
N SER A 5 -18.97 12.71 17.87
CA SER A 5 -18.39 13.42 16.73
C SER A 5 -19.51 13.83 15.78
N LEU A 6 -19.54 15.11 15.37
CA LEU A 6 -20.50 15.62 14.37
C LEU A 6 -20.49 14.78 13.09
N LEU A 7 -19.33 14.24 12.70
CA LEU A 7 -19.21 13.31 11.57
C LEU A 7 -20.01 12.02 11.79
N ARG A 8 -20.05 11.48 13.02
CA ARG A 8 -20.82 10.26 13.32
C ARG A 8 -22.32 10.52 13.30
N MET A 9 -22.77 11.64 13.84
CA MET A 9 -24.19 12.03 13.78
C MET A 9 -24.64 12.27 12.33
N TYR A 10 -23.83 12.98 11.54
CA TYR A 10 -24.04 13.13 10.10
C TYR A 10 -24.11 11.77 9.40
N ALA A 11 -23.16 10.86 9.69
CA ALA A 11 -23.15 9.54 9.08
C ALA A 11 -24.35 8.68 9.44
N ILE A 12 -24.88 8.78 10.66
CA ILE A 12 -26.13 8.13 11.05
C ILE A 12 -27.31 8.72 10.27
N GLY A 13 -27.41 10.05 10.19
CA GLY A 13 -28.48 10.73 9.46
C GLY A 13 -28.49 10.39 7.98
N GLU A 14 -27.34 10.43 7.31
CA GLU A 14 -27.23 10.07 5.89
C GLU A 14 -27.52 8.60 5.62
N ARG A 15 -27.06 7.69 6.50
CA ARG A 15 -27.42 6.26 6.41
C ARG A 15 -28.92 6.05 6.56
N ALA A 16 -29.56 6.72 7.52
CA ALA A 16 -31.00 6.62 7.72
C ALA A 16 -31.79 7.17 6.52
N ARG A 17 -31.31 8.24 5.89
CA ARG A 17 -31.94 8.88 4.74
C ARG A 17 -31.79 8.10 3.43
N THR A 18 -30.61 7.53 3.19
CA THR A 18 -30.23 6.95 1.88
C THR A 18 -30.17 5.42 1.86
N GLY A 19 -30.06 4.78 3.03
CA GLY A 19 -29.75 3.36 3.14
C GLY A 19 -28.32 3.00 2.71
N GLN A 20 -27.45 3.98 2.45
CA GLN A 20 -26.09 3.78 1.95
C GLN A 20 -25.04 4.21 2.98
N PRO A 21 -23.87 3.55 3.07
CA PRO A 21 -22.76 4.01 3.89
C PRO A 21 -22.26 5.38 3.44
N VAL A 22 -21.81 6.22 4.38
CA VAL A 22 -21.10 7.45 4.05
C VAL A 22 -19.73 7.12 3.47
N PHE A 23 -19.38 7.83 2.40
CA PHE A 23 -18.13 7.66 1.66
C PHE A 23 -17.27 8.91 1.79
N GLY A 24 -15.95 8.77 1.90
CA GLY A 24 -15.06 9.93 1.94
C GLY A 24 -13.56 9.63 1.86
N PRO A 25 -12.73 10.66 1.58
CA PRO A 25 -11.30 10.54 1.32
C PRO A 25 -10.45 10.81 2.58
N TYR A 26 -10.67 10.05 3.65
CA TYR A 26 -9.98 10.29 4.93
C TYR A 26 -9.52 9.00 5.59
N GLY A 27 -8.55 9.14 6.49
CA GLY A 27 -8.15 8.08 7.41
C GLY A 27 -9.11 7.96 8.60
N THR A 28 -8.81 7.02 9.48
CA THR A 28 -9.60 6.78 10.69
C THR A 28 -9.78 8.04 11.53
N THR A 29 -10.99 8.21 12.08
CA THR A 29 -11.31 9.26 13.06
C THR A 29 -11.09 8.78 14.50
N ARG A 30 -10.69 7.51 14.67
CA ARG A 30 -10.43 6.92 15.99
C ARG A 30 -9.02 7.27 16.42
N GLN A 31 -8.88 7.52 17.70
CA GLN A 31 -7.58 7.63 18.34
C GLN A 31 -7.14 6.24 18.81
N PHE A 32 -5.88 5.93 18.51
CA PHE A 32 -5.22 4.71 18.93
C PHE A 32 -3.92 5.09 19.65
N LEU A 33 -3.37 4.18 20.45
CA LEU A 33 -1.97 4.33 20.86
C LEU A 33 -1.11 4.39 19.58
N GLY A 34 -0.33 5.45 19.46
CA GLY A 34 0.47 5.78 18.28
C GLY A 34 1.95 5.57 18.52
N PHE A 35 2.77 5.96 17.54
CA PHE A 35 4.22 5.89 17.68
C PHE A 35 4.79 6.88 18.71
N ASP A 36 4.02 7.92 19.08
CA ASP A 36 4.40 8.90 20.12
C ASP A 36 4.52 8.28 21.52
N GLU A 37 3.90 7.12 21.74
CA GLU A 37 3.92 6.39 23.02
C GLU A 37 5.09 5.40 23.11
N LEU A 38 5.92 5.29 22.05
CA LEU A 38 7.06 4.38 22.05
C LEU A 38 8.23 4.97 22.84
N VAL A 39 8.81 4.15 23.71
CA VAL A 39 10.10 4.43 24.36
C VAL A 39 11.20 3.56 23.75
N LEU A 40 12.37 4.17 23.52
CA LEU A 40 13.53 3.46 22.99
C LEU A 40 14.32 2.83 24.15
N LEU A 41 14.72 1.58 23.98
CA LEU A 41 15.60 0.90 24.95
C LEU A 41 17.01 1.47 24.84
N PRO A 42 17.62 1.96 25.95
CA PRO A 42 18.95 2.54 25.90
C PRO A 42 20.03 1.48 25.64
N ALA A 43 21.05 1.87 24.87
CA ALA A 43 22.29 1.11 24.72
C ALA A 43 23.14 1.25 25.99
N GLN A 44 23.69 0.14 26.50
CA GLN A 44 24.49 0.08 27.74
C GLN A 44 25.61 -0.97 27.59
N LEU A 45 25.57 -2.06 28.37
CA LEU A 45 26.64 -3.08 28.40
C LEU A 45 26.45 -4.19 27.36
N ALA A 46 25.21 -4.51 26.98
CA ALA A 46 24.92 -5.52 25.95
C ALA A 46 25.18 -4.98 24.52
N ARG A 47 25.07 -3.66 24.35
CA ARG A 47 25.41 -2.92 23.13
C ARG A 47 25.91 -1.56 23.58
N PHE A 48 27.17 -1.24 23.31
CA PHE A 48 27.75 0.03 23.69
C PHE A 48 27.14 1.18 22.88
N PRO A 49 26.92 2.36 23.50
CA PRO A 49 26.47 3.55 22.79
C PRO A 49 27.52 3.99 21.76
N LEU A 50 27.05 4.65 20.70
CA LEU A 50 27.92 5.33 19.74
C LEU A 50 28.25 6.73 20.26
N GLU A 51 29.42 7.23 19.89
CA GLU A 51 29.82 8.62 20.15
C GLU A 51 29.05 9.58 19.22
N ASP A 52 28.88 10.83 19.64
CA ASP A 52 28.06 11.83 18.92
C ASP A 52 28.59 12.20 17.52
N TYR A 53 29.90 12.05 17.31
CA TYR A 53 30.58 12.29 16.03
C TYR A 53 30.54 11.08 15.07
N GLN A 54 29.98 9.95 15.49
CA GLN A 54 29.88 8.76 14.63
C GLN A 54 28.66 8.84 13.72
N THR A 55 28.88 8.63 12.42
CA THR A 55 27.80 8.60 11.44
C THR A 55 27.01 7.30 11.51
N VAL A 56 25.68 7.40 11.59
CA VAL A 56 24.76 6.26 11.48
C VAL A 56 24.24 6.16 10.04
N SER A 57 24.33 4.97 9.44
CA SER A 57 23.72 4.72 8.13
C SER A 57 22.21 4.55 8.25
N THR A 58 21.46 5.34 7.48
CA THR A 58 20.01 5.16 7.29
C THR A 58 19.68 4.32 6.05
N ARG A 59 20.68 3.83 5.33
CA ARG A 59 20.46 3.01 4.13
C ARG A 59 19.64 1.79 4.50
N THR A 60 18.66 1.50 3.65
CA THR A 60 17.69 0.44 3.90
C THR A 60 17.57 -0.43 2.66
N THR A 61 17.67 -1.73 2.84
CA THR A 61 17.53 -2.72 1.77
C THR A 61 16.18 -3.42 1.91
N ILE A 62 15.32 -3.30 0.92
CA ILE A 62 14.05 -4.03 0.83
C ILE A 62 14.28 -5.31 0.02
N GLY A 63 13.82 -6.45 0.55
CA GLY A 63 13.94 -7.75 -0.09
C GLY A 63 15.38 -8.22 -0.27
N LYS A 64 16.18 -8.15 0.81
CA LYS A 64 17.64 -8.48 0.84
C LYS A 64 18.05 -9.83 0.24
N ASN A 65 17.13 -10.79 0.15
CA ASN A 65 17.37 -12.12 -0.39
C ASN A 65 16.95 -12.25 -1.87
N ALA A 66 16.31 -11.23 -2.44
CA ALA A 66 15.97 -11.18 -3.86
C ALA A 66 17.25 -11.07 -4.72
N ARG A 67 17.15 -11.46 -5.99
CA ARG A 67 18.28 -11.35 -6.93
C ARG A 67 18.66 -9.88 -7.19
N LYS A 68 17.68 -8.99 -7.20
CA LYS A 68 17.85 -7.53 -7.33
C LYS A 68 17.11 -6.87 -6.15
N PRO A 69 17.74 -6.79 -4.97
CA PRO A 69 17.14 -6.11 -3.82
C PRO A 69 16.99 -4.62 -4.10
N LEU A 70 15.96 -4.01 -3.51
CA LEU A 70 15.72 -2.58 -3.63
C LEU A 70 16.47 -1.81 -2.55
N GLU A 71 17.52 -1.11 -2.92
CA GLU A 71 18.31 -0.27 -2.02
C GLU A 71 17.71 1.13 -1.90
N LEU A 72 17.61 1.69 -0.70
CA LEU A 72 17.13 3.04 -0.40
C LEU A 72 18.18 3.83 0.39
N ALA A 73 18.27 5.14 0.18
CA ALA A 73 19.15 6.00 0.96
C ALA A 73 18.70 6.17 2.43
N THR A 74 17.40 6.05 2.69
CA THR A 74 16.77 6.21 4.01
C THR A 74 15.68 5.16 4.21
N PRO A 75 15.17 4.91 5.43
CA PRO A 75 14.04 4.00 5.68
C PRO A 75 12.68 4.62 5.31
N ILE A 76 12.68 5.74 4.57
CA ILE A 76 11.48 6.48 4.18
C ILE A 76 11.26 6.30 2.67
N MET A 77 10.02 6.06 2.28
CA MET A 77 9.59 5.97 0.88
C MET A 77 8.19 6.58 0.71
N ILE A 78 7.81 6.90 -0.53
CA ILE A 78 6.46 7.36 -0.83
C ILE A 78 5.53 6.15 -0.94
N ALA A 79 4.48 6.13 -0.12
CA ALA A 79 3.49 5.06 -0.08
C ALA A 79 2.69 4.94 -1.39
N GLY A 80 2.12 3.75 -1.63
CA GLY A 80 1.31 3.47 -2.81
C GLY A 80 -0.01 4.21 -2.78
N MET A 81 -0.15 5.24 -3.61
CA MET A 81 -1.39 5.99 -3.83
C MET A 81 -1.73 5.98 -5.31
N ALA A 82 -2.92 5.50 -5.66
CA ALA A 82 -3.34 5.26 -7.04
C ALA A 82 -3.53 6.55 -7.84
N TYR A 83 -3.17 6.51 -9.12
CA TYR A 83 -3.55 7.54 -10.08
C TYR A 83 -5.06 7.54 -10.31
N GLY A 84 -5.66 8.74 -10.32
CA GLY A 84 -7.09 8.94 -10.57
C GLY A 84 -7.91 8.87 -9.30
N ALA A 85 -7.85 7.74 -8.58
CA ALA A 85 -8.65 7.53 -7.37
C ALA A 85 -8.11 8.28 -6.13
N ALA A 86 -6.78 8.38 -5.97
CA ALA A 86 -6.18 9.08 -4.84
C ALA A 86 -5.45 10.36 -5.27
N LEU A 87 -4.67 10.29 -6.36
CA LEU A 87 -3.81 11.38 -6.79
C LEU A 87 -3.98 11.72 -8.27
N SER A 88 -3.74 12.98 -8.62
CA SER A 88 -3.59 13.38 -10.03
C SER A 88 -2.29 12.84 -10.62
N LYS A 89 -2.23 12.68 -11.96
CA LYS A 89 -1.00 12.31 -12.67
C LYS A 89 0.15 13.26 -12.34
N ARG A 90 -0.13 14.56 -12.26
CA ARG A 90 0.85 15.58 -11.90
C ARG A 90 1.44 15.34 -10.52
N ALA A 91 0.60 15.04 -9.52
CA ALA A 91 1.06 14.74 -8.17
C ALA A 91 1.95 13.47 -8.15
N LYS A 92 1.56 12.41 -8.87
CA LYS A 92 2.35 11.18 -9.01
C LYS A 92 3.74 11.45 -9.60
N VAL A 93 3.81 12.20 -10.70
CA VAL A 93 5.09 12.59 -11.33
C VAL A 93 5.93 13.46 -10.40
N CYS A 94 5.34 14.43 -9.70
CA CYS A 94 6.07 15.27 -8.74
C CYS A 94 6.66 14.45 -7.58
N LEU A 95 5.89 13.50 -7.03
CA LEU A 95 6.37 12.61 -5.96
C LEU A 95 7.51 11.71 -6.44
N ALA A 96 7.42 11.19 -7.68
CA ALA A 96 8.48 10.40 -8.29
C ALA A 96 9.77 11.20 -8.53
N GLN A 97 9.65 12.46 -8.97
CA GLN A 97 10.81 13.35 -9.10
C GLN A 97 11.43 13.64 -7.73
N ALA A 98 10.61 13.93 -6.71
CA ALA A 98 11.08 14.16 -5.36
C ALA A 98 11.79 12.93 -4.77
N SER A 99 11.23 11.73 -4.96
CA SER A 99 11.84 10.48 -4.49
C SER A 99 13.19 10.22 -5.16
N SER A 100 13.31 10.53 -6.46
CA SER A 100 14.55 10.43 -7.22
C SER A 100 15.67 11.34 -6.70
N LEU A 101 15.33 12.57 -6.29
CA LEU A 101 16.31 13.55 -5.79
C LEU A 101 17.00 13.10 -4.49
N ILE A 102 16.28 12.35 -3.64
CA ILE A 102 16.80 11.86 -2.35
C ILE A 102 17.04 10.34 -2.34
N ASP A 103 17.02 9.71 -3.52
CA ASP A 103 17.33 8.29 -3.73
C ASP A 103 16.47 7.31 -2.88
N ILE A 104 15.17 7.63 -2.76
CA ILE A 104 14.14 6.76 -2.19
C ILE A 104 13.16 6.28 -3.27
N ALA A 105 12.29 5.34 -2.92
CA ALA A 105 11.30 4.80 -3.85
C ALA A 105 9.96 5.57 -3.82
N THR A 106 9.28 5.57 -4.97
CA THR A 106 7.85 5.85 -5.07
C THR A 106 7.10 4.57 -5.43
N ASN A 107 5.84 4.48 -5.02
CA ASN A 107 4.98 3.34 -5.25
C ASN A 107 3.74 3.74 -6.07
N SER A 108 3.44 2.96 -7.11
CA SER A 108 2.37 3.24 -8.07
C SER A 108 0.97 3.35 -7.44
N GLY A 109 0.73 2.61 -6.35
CA GLY A 109 -0.61 2.41 -5.81
C GLY A 109 -1.51 1.56 -6.71
N GLU A 110 -2.76 1.42 -6.28
CA GLU A 110 -3.75 0.46 -6.78
C GLU A 110 -4.30 0.73 -8.20
N SER A 111 -3.62 1.53 -9.01
CA SER A 111 -3.86 1.71 -10.45
C SER A 111 -2.78 1.07 -11.33
N GLY A 112 -1.84 0.35 -10.71
CA GLY A 112 -0.73 -0.34 -11.37
C GLY A 112 0.26 0.57 -12.08
N PHE A 113 1.00 0.00 -13.03
CA PHE A 113 2.08 0.68 -13.74
C PHE A 113 1.60 1.95 -14.46
N LEU A 114 2.37 3.04 -14.36
CA LEU A 114 2.10 4.33 -14.99
C LEU A 114 3.39 4.79 -15.70
N PRO A 115 3.40 4.89 -17.04
CA PRO A 115 4.62 5.22 -17.79
C PRO A 115 5.28 6.54 -17.36
N GLU A 116 4.50 7.58 -17.12
CA GLU A 116 5.03 8.90 -16.74
C GLU A 116 5.64 8.91 -15.34
N GLU A 117 5.10 8.12 -14.40
CA GLU A 117 5.69 7.96 -13.06
C GLU A 117 7.00 7.18 -13.15
N ARG A 118 7.04 6.10 -13.94
CA ARG A 118 8.28 5.35 -14.20
C ARG A 118 9.37 6.23 -14.80
N GLN A 119 9.05 7.09 -15.76
CA GLN A 119 10.03 7.99 -16.38
C GLN A 119 10.61 8.99 -15.39
N ALA A 120 9.83 9.42 -14.40
CA ALA A 120 10.25 10.37 -13.37
C ALA A 120 10.96 9.71 -12.17
N ALA A 121 10.64 8.44 -11.89
CA ALA A 121 11.18 7.69 -10.76
C ALA A 121 12.54 7.08 -11.08
N ARG A 122 13.48 7.21 -10.15
CA ARG A 122 14.73 6.44 -10.11
C ARG A 122 14.48 5.04 -9.57
N LYS A 123 13.63 4.95 -8.54
CA LYS A 123 13.25 3.69 -7.86
C LYS A 123 11.72 3.61 -7.81
N TYR A 124 11.16 2.62 -8.50
CA TYR A 124 9.73 2.49 -8.69
C TYR A 124 9.22 1.14 -8.23
N ILE A 125 8.34 1.16 -7.22
CA ILE A 125 7.59 0.00 -6.77
C ILE A 125 6.26 -0.01 -7.52
N VAL A 126 5.97 -1.12 -8.20
CA VAL A 126 4.69 -1.27 -8.91
C VAL A 126 3.76 -2.17 -8.11
N GLN A 127 2.56 -1.68 -7.84
CA GLN A 127 1.54 -2.48 -7.19
C GLN A 127 0.81 -3.39 -8.17
N TRP A 128 0.92 -4.70 -7.95
CA TRP A 128 0.08 -5.69 -8.61
C TRP A 128 -1.25 -5.79 -7.85
N ASN A 129 -2.34 -5.35 -8.47
CA ASN A 129 -3.64 -5.17 -7.79
C ASN A 129 -4.72 -6.10 -8.36
N GLY A 130 -5.74 -6.41 -7.55
CA GLY A 130 -6.85 -7.29 -7.95
C GLY A 130 -7.73 -6.75 -9.09
N GLY A 131 -7.63 -5.46 -9.41
CA GLY A 131 -8.36 -4.82 -10.52
C GLY A 131 -7.72 -5.10 -11.88
N ARG A 132 -6.52 -5.68 -11.90
CA ARG A 132 -5.70 -5.95 -13.09
C ARG A 132 -5.32 -4.70 -13.89
N TRP A 133 -5.49 -3.51 -13.30
CA TRP A 133 -5.14 -2.25 -13.94
C TRP A 133 -3.63 -2.05 -13.89
N GLY A 134 -3.02 -1.81 -15.06
CA GLY A 134 -1.56 -1.68 -15.17
C GLY A 134 -0.77 -2.93 -14.75
N ASN A 135 -1.41 -4.11 -14.75
CA ASN A 135 -0.80 -5.40 -14.44
C ASN A 135 -0.31 -6.10 -15.73
N ASP A 136 0.57 -5.45 -16.48
CA ASP A 136 1.24 -6.07 -17.64
C ASP A 136 2.61 -6.63 -17.20
N LEU A 137 2.86 -7.92 -17.47
CA LEU A 137 4.15 -8.55 -17.20
C LEU A 137 5.30 -7.87 -17.96
N ALA A 138 5.03 -7.33 -19.17
CA ALA A 138 6.03 -6.57 -19.92
C ALA A 138 6.44 -5.29 -19.18
N ASP A 139 5.51 -4.65 -18.47
CA ASP A 139 5.81 -3.47 -17.66
C ASP A 139 6.49 -3.82 -16.32
N MET A 140 6.24 -5.01 -15.78
CA MET A 140 6.95 -5.50 -14.58
C MET A 140 8.46 -5.62 -14.80
N THR A 141 8.92 -5.76 -16.04
CA THR A 141 10.36 -5.71 -16.40
C THR A 141 11.02 -4.36 -16.06
N LYS A 142 10.22 -3.30 -15.93
CA LYS A 142 10.64 -1.91 -15.65
C LYS A 142 10.46 -1.53 -14.17
N ALA A 143 9.96 -2.43 -13.34
CA ALA A 143 9.83 -2.21 -11.90
C ALA A 143 11.19 -2.39 -11.20
N ASP A 144 11.43 -1.66 -10.10
CA ASP A 144 12.58 -1.90 -9.22
C ASP A 144 12.21 -2.79 -8.02
N ALA A 145 10.91 -2.86 -7.71
CA ALA A 145 10.29 -3.86 -6.86
C ALA A 145 8.81 -3.99 -7.24
N ILE A 146 8.18 -5.10 -6.89
CA ILE A 146 6.75 -5.33 -7.12
C ILE A 146 6.10 -5.57 -5.78
N GLU A 147 4.96 -4.94 -5.52
CA GLU A 147 4.18 -5.12 -4.30
C GLU A 147 2.81 -5.68 -4.67
N ILE A 148 2.53 -6.93 -4.32
CA ILE A 148 1.20 -7.51 -4.50
C ILE A 148 0.31 -6.91 -3.42
N GLN A 149 -0.63 -6.06 -3.81
CA GLN A 149 -1.59 -5.47 -2.90
C GLN A 149 -2.72 -6.48 -2.68
N VAL A 150 -2.99 -6.83 -1.43
CA VAL A 150 -4.16 -7.63 -1.02
C VAL A 150 -5.10 -6.81 -0.13
N GLY A 151 -4.56 -5.88 0.65
CA GLY A 151 -5.38 -5.05 1.51
C GLY A 151 -4.70 -3.76 1.96
N GLN A 152 -5.53 -2.85 2.47
CA GLN A 152 -5.15 -1.54 2.99
C GLN A 152 -5.83 -1.32 4.35
N GLY A 153 -5.18 -0.65 5.30
CA GLY A 153 -5.72 -0.47 6.65
C GLY A 153 -7.10 0.18 6.71
N ALA A 154 -7.34 1.17 5.84
CA ALA A 154 -8.59 1.91 5.76
C ALA A 154 -9.78 1.09 5.21
N GLU A 155 -9.51 0.09 4.37
CA GLU A 155 -10.57 -0.63 3.63
C GLU A 155 -10.52 -2.16 3.78
N GLY A 156 -9.53 -2.68 4.52
CA GLY A 156 -9.23 -4.10 4.54
C GLY A 156 -8.89 -4.60 3.12
N SER A 157 -9.45 -5.76 2.77
CA SER A 157 -9.36 -6.36 1.44
C SER A 157 -10.67 -6.25 0.65
N LEU A 158 -11.45 -5.19 0.89
CA LEU A 158 -12.74 -5.02 0.23
C LEU A 158 -12.57 -4.69 -1.26
N GLY A 159 -13.43 -5.30 -2.08
CA GLY A 159 -13.60 -4.89 -3.46
C GLY A 159 -14.14 -3.46 -3.57
N ALA A 160 -13.81 -2.79 -4.67
CA ALA A 160 -14.20 -1.42 -4.94
C ALA A 160 -14.90 -1.31 -6.30
N ARG A 161 -15.80 -0.34 -6.42
CA ARG A 161 -16.46 0.00 -7.69
C ARG A 161 -16.51 1.51 -7.84
N VAL A 162 -16.05 2.02 -8.97
CA VAL A 162 -16.24 3.42 -9.38
C VAL A 162 -17.17 3.43 -10.58
N LYS A 163 -18.23 4.25 -10.52
CA LYS A 163 -19.22 4.32 -11.58
C LYS A 163 -18.63 4.91 -12.85
N ALA A 164 -19.10 4.44 -14.00
CA ALA A 164 -18.64 4.93 -15.30
C ALA A 164 -18.70 6.45 -15.46
N SER A 165 -19.73 7.09 -14.88
CA SER A 165 -19.94 8.55 -14.88
C SER A 165 -18.86 9.34 -14.16
N ASP A 166 -18.16 8.70 -13.22
CA ASP A 166 -17.21 9.35 -12.31
C ASP A 166 -15.75 9.10 -12.77
N ILE A 167 -15.57 8.39 -13.89
CA ILE A 167 -14.27 8.06 -14.46
C ILE A 167 -13.95 9.02 -15.60
N ARG A 168 -12.90 9.82 -15.41
CA ARG A 168 -12.38 10.72 -16.45
C ARG A 168 -11.83 9.92 -17.64
N PRO A 169 -11.87 10.45 -18.88
CA PRO A 169 -11.41 9.72 -20.08
C PRO A 169 -9.94 9.26 -20.02
N ASP A 170 -9.05 10.09 -19.47
CA ASP A 170 -7.63 9.78 -19.28
C ASP A 170 -7.42 8.61 -18.32
N LEU A 171 -8.21 8.53 -17.25
CA LEU A 171 -8.19 7.42 -16.32
C LEU A 171 -8.80 6.16 -16.94
N ARG A 172 -9.90 6.29 -17.69
CA ARG A 172 -10.55 5.16 -18.39
C ARG A 172 -9.56 4.43 -19.32
N ALA A 173 -8.82 5.20 -20.12
CA ALA A 173 -7.79 4.65 -21.00
C ALA A 173 -6.67 3.96 -20.22
N HIS A 174 -6.21 4.57 -19.11
CA HIS A 174 -5.18 3.99 -18.23
C HIS A 174 -5.61 2.65 -17.62
N LEU A 175 -6.87 2.54 -17.20
CA LEU A 175 -7.43 1.32 -16.61
C LEU A 175 -7.81 0.26 -17.65
N GLY A 176 -7.70 0.56 -18.95
CA GLY A 176 -8.08 -0.35 -20.03
C GLY A 176 -9.58 -0.64 -20.11
N LEU A 177 -10.42 0.31 -19.69
CA LEU A 177 -11.88 0.15 -19.64
C LEU A 177 -12.56 0.65 -20.92
N GLU A 178 -13.60 -0.04 -21.38
CA GLU A 178 -14.39 0.40 -22.53
C GLU A 178 -15.34 1.56 -22.14
N SER A 179 -15.93 2.23 -23.12
CA SER A 179 -16.86 3.32 -22.85
C SER A 179 -18.14 2.81 -22.18
N GLY A 180 -18.49 3.39 -21.04
CA GLY A 180 -19.68 3.01 -20.26
C GLY A 180 -19.42 1.98 -19.16
N ASP A 181 -18.22 1.39 -19.10
CA ASP A 181 -17.86 0.45 -18.04
C ASP A 181 -17.61 1.15 -16.71
N ASP A 182 -18.06 0.50 -15.63
CA ASP A 182 -17.61 0.79 -14.27
C ASP A 182 -16.18 0.25 -14.08
N ALA A 183 -15.37 0.93 -13.27
CA ALA A 183 -14.11 0.35 -12.79
C ALA A 183 -14.43 -0.57 -11.61
N VAL A 184 -14.27 -1.88 -11.79
CA VAL A 184 -14.55 -2.88 -10.74
C VAL A 184 -13.27 -3.57 -10.31
N ARG A 185 -12.96 -3.47 -9.02
CA ARG A 185 -11.92 -4.26 -8.36
C ARG A 185 -12.58 -5.33 -7.48
N PRO A 186 -12.34 -6.62 -7.71
CA PRO A 186 -12.76 -7.66 -6.77
C PRO A 186 -12.02 -7.53 -5.42
N ALA A 187 -12.54 -8.18 -4.38
CA ALA A 187 -11.86 -8.22 -3.08
C ALA A 187 -10.50 -8.94 -3.20
N TRP A 188 -10.52 -10.15 -3.77
CA TRP A 188 -9.35 -10.92 -4.17
C TRP A 188 -9.79 -12.03 -5.11
N ASP A 189 -8.94 -12.42 -6.06
CA ASP A 189 -9.24 -13.47 -7.06
C ASP A 189 -8.52 -14.80 -6.77
N ILE A 190 -7.44 -14.77 -5.99
CA ILE A 190 -6.70 -15.96 -5.56
C ILE A 190 -7.36 -16.55 -4.31
N THR A 191 -7.81 -17.79 -4.39
CA THR A 191 -8.52 -18.46 -3.28
C THR A 191 -7.70 -19.54 -2.60
N HIS A 192 -6.48 -19.83 -3.10
CA HIS A 192 -5.61 -20.87 -2.54
C HIS A 192 -4.14 -20.41 -2.45
N PRO A 193 -3.40 -20.72 -1.36
CA PRO A 193 -2.00 -20.31 -1.21
C PRO A 193 -1.07 -20.71 -2.35
N VAL A 194 -1.32 -21.85 -3.00
CA VAL A 194 -0.55 -22.32 -4.17
C VAL A 194 -0.65 -21.33 -5.34
N GLN A 195 -1.86 -20.82 -5.63
CA GLN A 195 -2.03 -19.83 -6.71
C GLN A 195 -1.31 -18.51 -6.39
N PHE A 196 -1.21 -18.16 -5.10
CA PHE A 196 -0.45 -16.99 -4.66
C PHE A 196 1.05 -17.19 -4.90
N LYS A 197 1.57 -18.39 -4.63
CA LYS A 197 2.94 -18.75 -4.98
C LYS A 197 3.17 -18.68 -6.50
N ASP A 198 2.28 -19.23 -7.30
CA ASP A 198 2.40 -19.20 -8.77
C ASP A 198 2.46 -17.75 -9.30
N LEU A 199 1.69 -16.84 -8.71
CA LEU A 199 1.76 -15.42 -9.03
C LEU A 199 3.11 -14.81 -8.65
N VAL A 200 3.62 -15.08 -7.45
CA VAL A 200 4.95 -14.60 -7.01
C VAL A 200 6.04 -15.10 -7.94
N ASP A 201 6.03 -16.38 -8.31
CA ASP A 201 7.00 -16.98 -9.23
C ASP A 201 6.92 -16.32 -10.61
N THR A 202 5.70 -16.12 -11.15
CA THR A 202 5.47 -15.46 -12.45
C THR A 202 6.03 -14.04 -12.48
N LEU A 203 5.75 -13.24 -11.44
CA LEU A 203 6.23 -11.86 -11.34
C LEU A 203 7.75 -11.80 -11.15
N ARG A 204 8.30 -12.75 -10.38
CA ARG A 204 9.75 -12.87 -10.16
C ARG A 204 10.48 -13.21 -11.46
N GLU A 205 9.94 -14.13 -12.26
CA GLU A 205 10.50 -14.48 -13.56
C GLU A 205 10.42 -13.29 -14.52
N ALA A 206 9.23 -12.70 -14.70
CA ALA A 206 9.02 -11.59 -15.62
C ALA A 206 9.92 -10.37 -15.33
N SER A 207 10.07 -10.02 -14.05
CA SER A 207 10.92 -8.89 -13.62
C SER A 207 12.43 -9.16 -13.66
N GLY A 208 12.84 -10.41 -13.91
CA GLY A 208 14.23 -10.83 -13.83
C GLY A 208 14.78 -10.80 -12.39
N GLY A 209 13.92 -11.01 -11.40
CA GLY A 209 14.29 -11.25 -10.01
C GLY A 209 14.36 -10.02 -9.10
N VAL A 210 13.56 -8.98 -9.37
CA VAL A 210 13.37 -7.88 -8.40
C VAL A 210 12.68 -8.39 -7.13
N SER A 211 12.76 -7.61 -6.05
CA SER A 211 12.03 -7.93 -4.83
C SER A 211 10.52 -7.95 -5.07
N ILE A 212 9.87 -9.04 -4.69
CA ILE A 212 8.41 -9.20 -4.73
C ILE A 212 7.89 -9.16 -3.31
N GLY A 213 6.98 -8.24 -3.00
CA GLY A 213 6.42 -8.08 -1.67
C GLY A 213 4.91 -8.28 -1.62
N LEU A 214 4.39 -8.33 -0.40
CA LEU A 214 2.97 -8.41 -0.11
C LEU A 214 2.55 -7.22 0.75
N LYS A 215 1.53 -6.47 0.31
CA LYS A 215 0.86 -5.47 1.14
C LYS A 215 -0.46 -6.00 1.68
N LEU A 216 -0.60 -5.97 3.00
CA LEU A 216 -1.76 -6.46 3.72
C LEU A 216 -2.29 -5.43 4.72
N ALA A 217 -3.59 -5.43 4.94
CA ALA A 217 -4.19 -4.73 6.07
C ALA A 217 -3.88 -5.49 7.35
N ALA A 218 -3.44 -4.79 8.40
CA ALA A 218 -3.02 -5.42 9.64
C ALA A 218 -4.19 -6.15 10.30
N GLY A 219 -4.15 -7.48 10.35
CA GLY A 219 -5.23 -8.31 10.89
C GLY A 219 -4.70 -9.59 11.53
N ARG A 220 -4.85 -10.71 10.81
CA ARG A 220 -4.34 -12.03 11.22
C ARG A 220 -2.88 -12.18 10.79
N ILE A 221 -2.02 -11.30 11.32
CA ILE A 221 -0.63 -11.12 10.89
C ILE A 221 0.12 -12.44 10.69
N GLU A 222 0.13 -13.33 11.67
CA GLU A 222 0.89 -14.58 11.62
C GLU A 222 0.34 -15.56 10.56
N GLU A 223 -0.98 -15.61 10.38
CA GLU A 223 -1.63 -16.46 9.37
C GLU A 223 -1.33 -15.95 7.95
N ASP A 224 -1.44 -14.65 7.72
CA ASP A 224 -1.14 -14.03 6.43
C ASP A 224 0.37 -14.13 6.09
N LEU A 225 1.24 -13.98 7.09
CA LEU A 225 2.68 -14.16 6.93
C LEU A 225 3.07 -15.60 6.63
N ALA A 226 2.37 -16.60 7.19
CA ALA A 226 2.61 -17.99 6.84
C ALA A 226 2.38 -18.25 5.34
N VAL A 227 1.32 -17.65 4.76
CA VAL A 227 1.06 -17.71 3.31
C VAL A 227 2.14 -16.96 2.53
N ALA A 228 2.55 -15.78 3.00
CA ALA A 228 3.58 -14.96 2.37
C ALA A 228 4.94 -15.69 2.30
N ILE A 229 5.36 -16.31 3.41
CA ILE A 229 6.59 -17.10 3.50
C ILE A 229 6.50 -18.31 2.58
N HIS A 230 5.38 -19.02 2.57
CA HIS A 230 5.16 -20.17 1.68
C HIS A 230 5.27 -19.78 0.20
N ALA A 231 4.74 -18.62 -0.17
CA ALA A 231 4.81 -18.11 -1.54
C ALA A 231 6.20 -17.56 -1.91
N GLY A 232 7.08 -17.34 -0.93
CA GLY A 232 8.44 -16.84 -1.16
C GLY A 232 8.49 -15.35 -1.50
N VAL A 233 7.66 -14.54 -0.85
CA VAL A 233 7.79 -13.07 -0.94
C VAL A 233 9.05 -12.59 -0.21
N ASP A 234 9.65 -11.50 -0.70
CA ASP A 234 10.91 -10.94 -0.19
C ASP A 234 10.71 -9.86 0.89
N PHE A 235 9.54 -9.20 0.90
CA PHE A 235 9.18 -8.20 1.90
C PHE A 235 7.66 -8.15 2.14
N VAL A 236 7.25 -7.56 3.26
CA VAL A 236 5.84 -7.37 3.61
C VAL A 236 5.60 -5.94 4.07
N THR A 237 4.54 -5.33 3.54
CA THR A 237 4.02 -4.04 3.98
C THR A 237 2.79 -4.27 4.84
N VAL A 238 2.89 -3.92 6.12
CA VAL A 238 1.79 -4.03 7.09
C VAL A 238 1.10 -2.67 7.21
N ASP A 239 -0.14 -2.58 6.74
CA ASP A 239 -0.92 -1.34 6.74
C ASP A 239 -1.91 -1.32 7.91
N GLY A 240 -1.63 -0.49 8.93
CA GLY A 240 -2.42 -0.44 10.16
C GLY A 240 -3.74 0.32 10.02
N ALA A 241 -4.61 0.24 11.04
CA ALA A 241 -5.91 0.93 11.09
C ALA A 241 -5.85 2.45 10.83
N GLN A 242 -4.68 3.06 10.97
CA GLN A 242 -4.42 4.48 10.69
C GLN A 242 -4.24 4.81 9.20
N GLY A 243 -4.23 3.81 8.31
CA GLY A 243 -4.10 4.02 6.87
C GLY A 243 -5.16 4.98 6.31
N GLY A 244 -4.77 5.76 5.30
CA GLY A 244 -5.69 6.65 4.57
C GLY A 244 -6.27 5.98 3.32
N THR A 245 -7.33 6.56 2.76
CA THR A 245 -7.87 6.19 1.45
C THR A 245 -8.29 7.44 0.68
N GLY A 246 -8.17 7.40 -0.64
CA GLY A 246 -8.71 8.43 -1.54
C GLY A 246 -10.25 8.38 -1.66
N GLY A 247 -10.87 7.32 -1.15
CA GLY A 247 -12.31 7.19 -1.10
C GLY A 247 -12.70 5.83 -0.54
N GLY A 248 -13.27 5.81 0.67
CA GLY A 248 -13.74 4.58 1.28
C GLY A 248 -14.97 4.78 2.16
N ARG A 249 -15.54 3.66 2.61
CA ARG A 249 -16.73 3.64 3.47
C ARG A 249 -16.32 3.99 4.90
N GLU A 250 -16.99 4.97 5.50
CA GLU A 250 -16.74 5.43 6.89
C GLU A 250 -16.72 4.27 7.88
N ILE A 251 -17.63 3.31 7.73
CA ILE A 251 -17.71 2.14 8.59
C ILE A 251 -16.45 1.28 8.51
N THR A 252 -15.86 1.12 7.34
CA THR A 252 -14.64 0.33 7.15
C THR A 252 -13.45 1.10 7.70
N ILE A 253 -13.30 2.37 7.29
CA ILE A 253 -12.22 3.28 7.73
C ILE A 253 -12.07 3.33 9.26
N ASN A 254 -13.18 3.28 10.00
CA ASN A 254 -13.16 3.36 11.46
C ASN A 254 -13.14 2.00 12.17
N ASN A 255 -13.37 0.88 11.47
CA ASN A 255 -13.59 -0.42 12.11
C ASN A 255 -12.85 -1.60 11.48
N THR A 256 -11.90 -1.36 10.56
CA THR A 256 -11.00 -2.40 10.04
C THR A 256 -9.55 -2.19 10.45
N ALA A 257 -8.81 -3.31 10.36
CA ALA A 257 -7.42 -3.45 10.74
C ALA A 257 -7.12 -3.16 12.23
N ILE A 258 -5.93 -3.57 12.67
CA ILE A 258 -5.42 -3.26 14.01
C ILE A 258 -4.37 -2.13 13.93
N PRO A 259 -4.16 -1.37 15.02
CA PRO A 259 -3.16 -0.31 15.03
C PRO A 259 -1.74 -0.82 14.79
N LEU A 260 -0.95 -0.06 14.02
CA LEU A 260 0.37 -0.49 13.55
C LEU A 260 1.35 -0.83 14.69
N VAL A 261 1.27 -0.12 15.82
CA VAL A 261 2.08 -0.39 17.03
C VAL A 261 1.89 -1.80 17.60
N TYR A 262 0.72 -2.41 17.40
CA TYR A 262 0.46 -3.80 17.79
C TYR A 262 0.82 -4.80 16.70
N ALA A 263 0.73 -4.40 15.44
CA ALA A 263 0.98 -5.27 14.30
C ALA A 263 2.47 -5.51 14.06
N ILE A 264 3.31 -4.46 14.14
CA ILE A 264 4.74 -4.53 13.82
C ILE A 264 5.51 -5.56 14.68
N PRO A 265 5.33 -5.63 16.02
CA PRO A 265 6.02 -6.63 16.83
C PRO A 265 5.68 -8.09 16.46
N ARG A 266 4.48 -8.30 15.90
CA ARG A 266 3.98 -9.62 15.47
C ARG A 266 4.45 -10.00 14.06
N ALA A 267 4.92 -9.04 13.28
CA ALA A 267 5.33 -9.23 11.89
C ALA A 267 6.85 -9.49 11.71
N ARG A 268 7.50 -10.07 12.73
CA ARG A 268 8.96 -10.27 12.79
C ARG A 268 9.39 -11.65 12.34
#